data_AF-A0A941UZ58-F1
#
_entry.id   AF-A0A941UZ58-F1
#
_cell.length_a   1.000
_cell.length_b   1.000
_cell.length_c   1.000
_cell.angle_alpha   90.00
_cell.angle_beta   90.00
_cell.angle_gamma   90.00
#
_symmetry.space_group_name_H-M   'P 1'
#
loop_
_entity.id
_entity.type
_entity.pdbx_description
1 polymer ?
#
loop_
_entity_poly.entity_id
_entity_poly.type
_entity_poly.pdbx_seq_one_letter_code
_entity_poly.pdbx_strand_id
1 'polypeptide(L)'
;LVEKVGGERAIDVRPLANILSPLVNVCNSALAAAGATAGEAEAGTIEGAAMTPGAALQVSGEIRSREDAIRLLDKVCAYLDRNEPSNPAPLLIQRAKRLMTMSFVDIIRDMAPDGVEIAKRGPINRSAIEVNLTEEEA
;
A
#
# COMPACT_ATOMS: atom_id res chain seq x y z
N LEU A 1 22.74 10.45 24.08
CA LEU A 1 21.76 11.10 23.17
C LEU A 1 20.46 11.56 23.84
N VAL A 2 20.27 11.41 25.16
CA VAL A 2 19.02 11.79 25.85
C VAL A 2 19.05 13.22 26.45
N GLU A 3 20.15 13.95 26.30
CA GLU A 3 20.36 15.21 27.04
C GLU A 3 20.09 16.50 26.22
N LYS A 4 19.38 16.41 25.09
CA LYS A 4 19.12 17.58 24.21
C LYS A 4 17.65 17.81 23.84
N VAL A 5 16.70 17.42 24.70
CA VAL A 5 15.34 17.95 24.59
C VAL A 5 14.84 18.29 25.99
N GLY A 6 15.15 19.52 26.44
CA GLY A 6 14.55 20.06 27.65
C GLY A 6 13.03 20.10 27.52
N GLY A 7 12.32 19.73 28.59
CA GLY A 7 10.85 19.70 28.67
C GLY A 7 10.15 21.05 28.44
N GLU A 8 10.91 22.12 28.21
CA GLU A 8 10.41 23.48 27.99
C GLU A 8 10.11 23.81 26.50
N ARG A 9 10.33 22.86 25.57
CA ARG A 9 9.87 22.96 24.16
C ARG A 9 8.85 21.88 23.79
N ALA A 10 7.96 21.51 24.72
CA ALA A 10 6.82 20.69 24.36
C ALA A 10 5.96 21.46 23.34
N ILE A 11 5.85 20.93 22.13
CA ILE A 11 4.98 21.49 21.09
C ILE A 11 3.54 21.38 21.61
N ASP A 12 2.87 22.52 21.71
CA ASP A 12 1.47 22.55 22.11
C ASP A 12 0.61 21.97 20.98
N VAL A 13 0.08 20.77 21.21
CA VAL A 13 -0.78 20.04 20.25
C VAL A 13 -2.27 20.36 20.44
N ARG A 14 -2.65 21.17 21.44
CA ARG A 14 -4.04 21.61 21.66
C ARG A 14 -4.65 22.33 20.45
N PRO A 15 -3.93 23.21 19.72
CA PRO A 15 -4.46 23.83 18.50
C PRO A 15 -4.80 22.81 17.41
N LEU A 16 -3.97 21.77 17.25
CA LEU A 16 -4.22 20.70 16.29
C LEU A 16 -5.45 19.86 16.69
N ALA A 17 -5.61 19.56 17.98
CA ALA A 17 -6.78 18.87 18.50
C ALA A 17 -8.08 19.67 18.26
N ASN A 18 -8.04 20.99 18.40
CA ASN A 18 -9.20 21.86 18.14
C ASN A 18 -9.61 21.86 16.66
N ILE A 19 -8.65 21.78 15.73
CA ILE A 19 -8.91 21.70 14.29
C ILE A 19 -9.51 20.35 13.89
N LEU A 20 -9.11 19.26 14.57
CA LEU A 20 -9.56 17.90 14.26
C LEU A 20 -10.88 17.51 14.93
N SER A 21 -11.28 18.18 16.02
CA SER A 21 -12.52 17.90 16.75
C SER A 21 -13.80 17.91 15.89
N PRO A 22 -14.01 18.88 14.98
CA PRO A 22 -15.16 18.87 14.07
C PRO A 22 -15.20 17.65 13.15
N LEU A 23 -14.03 17.17 12.68
CA LEU A 23 -13.93 16.03 11.79
C LEU A 23 -14.34 14.73 12.50
N VAL A 24 -13.90 14.56 13.74
CA VAL A 24 -14.28 13.41 14.59
C VAL A 24 -15.80 13.37 14.80
N ASN A 25 -16.44 14.51 15.02
CA ASN A 25 -17.89 14.58 15.18
C ASN A 25 -18.65 14.19 13.91
N VAL A 26 -18.15 14.61 12.73
CA VAL A 26 -18.73 14.21 11.44
C VAL A 26 -18.59 12.69 11.24
N CYS A 27 -17.41 12.12 11.50
CA CYS A 27 -17.19 10.67 11.41
C CYS A 27 -18.10 9.88 12.34
N ASN A 28 -18.25 10.31 13.60
CA ASN A 28 -19.13 9.66 14.57
C ASN A 28 -20.60 9.75 14.17
N SER A 29 -21.04 10.88 13.61
CA SER A 29 -22.42 11.05 13.13
C SER A 29 -22.74 10.15 11.93
N ALA A 30 -21.79 9.98 11.00
CA ALA A 30 -21.93 9.09 9.86
C ALA A 30 -21.97 7.61 10.29
N LEU A 31 -21.16 7.25 11.29
CA LEU A 31 -21.14 5.89 11.85
C LEU A 31 -22.44 5.57 12.60
N ALA A 32 -23.01 6.54 13.34
CA ALA A 32 -24.29 6.39 14.00
C ALA A 32 -25.45 6.24 13.00
N ALA A 33 -25.43 6.97 11.89
CA ALA A 33 -26.42 6.83 10.82
C ALA A 33 -26.36 5.46 10.12
N ALA A 34 -25.17 4.88 9.97
CA ALA A 34 -24.98 3.54 9.40
C ALA A 34 -25.45 2.40 10.33
N GLY A 35 -25.55 2.65 11.65
CA GLY A 35 -26.05 1.67 12.62
C GLY A 35 -27.57 1.57 12.71
N ALA A 36 -28.31 2.51 12.13
CA ALA A 36 -29.77 2.59 12.25
C ALA A 36 -30.56 1.81 11.18
N THR A 37 -29.89 1.17 10.21
CA THR A 37 -30.55 0.41 9.12
C THR A 37 -30.49 -1.11 9.32
N ALA A 38 -30.39 -1.58 10.56
CA ALA A 38 -30.43 -3.00 10.90
C ALA A 38 -31.63 -3.28 11.81
N GLY A 39 -32.83 -3.34 11.22
CA GLY A 39 -34.07 -3.71 11.88
C GLY A 39 -35.14 -4.18 10.88
N GLU A 40 -35.53 -5.44 11.04
CA GLU A 40 -36.70 -6.15 10.49
C GLU A 40 -36.75 -6.60 9.01
N ALA A 41 -36.51 -7.91 8.81
CA ALA A 41 -37.32 -8.74 7.92
C ALA A 41 -37.32 -10.21 8.42
N GLU A 42 -38.51 -10.67 8.82
CA GLU A 42 -38.83 -11.99 9.36
C GLU A 42 -38.87 -13.08 8.27
N ALA A 43 -38.41 -14.28 8.65
CA ALA A 43 -38.69 -15.64 8.17
C ALA A 43 -39.21 -15.92 6.74
N GLY A 44 -38.41 -16.70 6.00
CA GLY A 44 -38.86 -17.55 4.90
C GLY A 44 -37.95 -18.77 4.76
N THR A 45 -38.45 -19.94 5.18
CA THR A 45 -37.81 -21.25 5.01
C THR A 45 -37.71 -21.61 3.52
N ILE A 46 -36.51 -21.95 3.04
CA ILE A 46 -36.33 -22.83 1.88
C ILE A 46 -35.17 -23.79 2.14
N GLU A 47 -35.52 -25.08 2.10
CA GLU A 47 -34.63 -26.23 2.13
C GLU A 47 -33.74 -26.27 0.88
N GLY A 48 -32.53 -26.83 1.06
CA GLY A 48 -31.83 -27.55 0.01
C GLY A 48 -31.16 -26.71 -1.08
N ALA A 49 -29.98 -26.17 -0.79
CA ALA A 49 -28.97 -25.92 -1.82
C ALA A 49 -27.63 -26.44 -1.33
N ALA A 50 -27.17 -27.50 -1.99
CA ALA A 50 -25.88 -28.13 -1.76
C ALA A 50 -24.78 -27.08 -1.65
N MET A 51 -24.09 -27.09 -0.52
CA MET A 51 -22.91 -26.28 -0.29
C MET A 51 -21.82 -26.80 -1.22
N THR A 52 -21.78 -26.24 -2.43
CA THR A 52 -20.62 -26.35 -3.30
C THR A 52 -19.45 -25.84 -2.47
N PRO A 53 -18.34 -26.61 -2.30
CA PRO A 53 -17.18 -26.10 -1.61
C PRO A 53 -16.78 -24.83 -2.36
N GLY A 54 -16.96 -23.68 -1.72
CA GLY A 54 -16.46 -22.42 -2.23
C GLY A 54 -15.01 -22.68 -2.59
N ALA A 55 -14.68 -22.50 -3.87
CA ALA A 55 -13.33 -22.71 -4.36
C ALA A 55 -12.42 -21.85 -3.47
N ALA A 56 -11.80 -22.49 -2.48
CA ALA A 56 -10.80 -21.88 -1.66
C ALA A 56 -9.81 -21.35 -2.68
N LEU A 57 -9.73 -20.03 -2.76
CA LEU A 57 -8.95 -19.34 -3.77
C LEU A 57 -7.53 -19.85 -3.56
N GLN A 58 -7.14 -20.84 -4.36
CA GLN A 58 -5.80 -21.40 -4.37
C GLN A 58 -4.96 -20.33 -5.05
N VAL A 59 -4.68 -19.28 -4.29
CA VAL A 59 -3.57 -18.40 -4.57
C VAL A 59 -2.36 -19.26 -4.28
N SER A 60 -1.98 -20.08 -5.26
CA SER A 60 -0.62 -20.56 -5.33
C SER A 60 0.24 -19.30 -5.18
N GLY A 61 0.97 -19.20 -4.06
CA GLY A 61 1.88 -18.08 -3.82
C GLY A 61 3.03 -18.04 -4.84
N GLU A 62 3.08 -19.01 -5.74
CA GLU A 62 4.04 -19.09 -6.82
C GLU A 62 3.72 -18.06 -7.91
N ILE A 63 4.62 -17.10 -8.08
CA ILE A 63 4.56 -16.08 -9.11
C ILE A 63 5.27 -16.62 -10.34
N ARG A 64 4.52 -16.93 -11.40
CA ARG A 64 5.07 -17.49 -12.66
C ARG A 64 5.15 -16.47 -13.79
N SER A 65 4.49 -15.33 -13.63
CA SER A 65 4.44 -14.26 -14.63
C SER A 65 4.37 -12.88 -13.97
N ARG A 66 4.65 -11.85 -14.77
CA ARG A 66 4.49 -10.45 -14.37
C ARG A 66 3.03 -10.15 -14.01
N GLU A 67 2.10 -10.73 -14.76
CA GLU A 67 0.67 -10.59 -14.60
C GLU A 67 0.22 -11.21 -13.27
N ASP A 68 0.80 -12.34 -12.86
CA ASP A 68 0.51 -12.95 -11.56
C ASP A 68 0.97 -12.05 -10.40
N ALA A 69 2.14 -11.43 -10.53
CA ALA A 69 2.62 -10.46 -9.55
C ALA A 69 1.68 -9.24 -9.44
N ILE A 70 1.24 -8.69 -10.58
CA ILE A 70 0.28 -7.58 -10.63
C ILE A 70 -1.04 -7.95 -9.92
N ARG A 71 -1.58 -9.14 -10.18
CA ARG A 71 -2.82 -9.62 -9.54
C ARG A 71 -2.68 -9.80 -8.03
N LEU A 72 -1.52 -10.26 -7.55
CA LEU A 72 -1.24 -10.38 -6.12
C LEU A 72 -1.14 -9.00 -5.46
N LEU A 73 -0.44 -8.07 -6.10
CA LEU A 73 -0.34 -6.70 -5.62
C LEU A 73 -1.72 -6.02 -5.55
N ASP A 74 -2.62 -6.31 -6.49
CA ASP A 74 -4.02 -5.84 -6.41
C ASP A 74 -4.78 -6.38 -5.20
N LYS A 75 -4.57 -7.65 -4.86
CA LYS A 75 -5.15 -8.24 -3.65
C LYS A 75 -4.59 -7.59 -2.38
N VAL A 76 -3.30 -7.29 -2.36
CA VAL A 76 -2.65 -6.58 -1.24
C VAL A 76 -3.24 -5.18 -1.10
N CYS A 77 -3.35 -4.39 -2.17
CA CYS A 77 -4.00 -3.08 -2.12
C CYS A 77 -5.44 -3.17 -1.62
N ALA A 78 -6.24 -4.09 -2.15
CA ALA A 78 -7.64 -4.26 -1.75
C ALA A 78 -7.80 -4.69 -0.29
N TYR A 79 -6.83 -5.39 0.29
CA TYR A 79 -6.78 -5.66 1.73
C TYR A 79 -6.45 -4.39 2.52
N LEU A 80 -5.39 -3.68 2.13
CA LEU A 80 -4.95 -2.47 2.83
C LEU A 80 -6.00 -1.36 2.80
N ASP A 81 -6.70 -1.16 1.68
CA ASP A 81 -7.76 -0.15 1.57
C ASP A 81 -8.94 -0.43 2.52
N ARG A 82 -9.21 -1.71 2.82
CA ARG A 82 -10.31 -2.12 3.73
C ARG A 82 -9.90 -2.09 5.19
N ASN A 83 -8.65 -2.48 5.49
CA ASN A 83 -8.18 -2.70 6.85
C ASN A 83 -7.42 -1.49 7.41
N GLU A 84 -6.72 -0.76 6.56
CA GLU A 84 -5.80 0.33 6.93
C GLU A 84 -5.82 1.47 5.87
N PRO A 85 -6.94 2.20 5.72
CA PRO A 85 -7.08 3.21 4.66
C PRO A 85 -6.07 4.37 4.72
N SER A 86 -5.48 4.62 5.89
CA SER A 86 -4.43 5.64 6.08
C SER A 86 -3.01 5.12 5.76
N ASN A 87 -2.87 3.84 5.40
CA ASN A 87 -1.57 3.26 5.07
C ASN A 87 -1.07 3.83 3.72
N PRO A 88 0.17 4.33 3.61
CA PRO A 88 0.71 4.84 2.34
C PRO A 88 1.08 3.75 1.32
N ALA A 89 1.16 2.48 1.74
CA ALA A 89 1.61 1.38 0.89
C ALA A 89 0.77 1.17 -0.40
N PRO A 90 -0.57 1.30 -0.41
CA PRO A 90 -1.37 1.15 -1.65
C PRO A 90 -0.94 2.11 -2.76
N LEU A 91 -0.61 3.36 -2.42
CA LEU A 91 -0.14 4.35 -3.39
C LEU A 91 1.21 3.95 -4.00
N LEU A 92 2.13 3.42 -3.19
CA LEU A 92 3.44 2.96 -3.63
C LEU A 92 3.34 1.70 -4.48
N ILE A 93 2.45 0.78 -4.11
CA ILE A 93 2.20 -0.44 -4.89
C ILE A 93 1.61 -0.09 -6.26
N GLN A 94 0.64 0.83 -6.33
CA GLN A 94 0.10 1.30 -7.61
C GLN A 94 1.18 1.92 -8.51
N ARG A 95 2.11 2.68 -7.94
CA ARG A 95 3.29 3.20 -8.67
C ARG A 95 4.16 2.07 -9.20
N ALA A 96 4.50 1.09 -8.36
CA ALA A 96 5.30 -0.07 -8.76
C ALA A 96 4.65 -0.85 -9.90
N LYS A 97 3.33 -1.08 -9.83
CA LYS A 97 2.56 -1.76 -10.90
C LYS A 97 2.66 -1.03 -12.24
N ARG A 98 2.58 0.30 -12.26
CA ARG A 98 2.72 1.09 -13.50
C ARG A 98 4.11 0.91 -14.10
N LEU A 99 5.15 1.03 -13.28
CA LEU A 99 6.54 0.84 -13.72
C LEU A 99 6.78 -0.58 -14.26
N MET A 100 6.16 -1.59 -13.65
CA MET A 100 6.22 -2.97 -14.15
C MET A 100 5.63 -3.14 -15.54
N THR A 101 4.83 -2.21 -16.08
CA THR A 101 4.29 -2.32 -17.45
C THR A 101 5.07 -1.50 -18.48
N MET A 102 6.00 -0.67 -18.02
CA MET A 102 6.78 0.24 -18.87
C MET A 102 8.08 -0.39 -19.36
N SER A 103 8.58 0.07 -20.50
CA SER A 103 9.96 -0.25 -20.92
C SER A 103 10.95 0.49 -20.02
N PHE A 104 12.17 -0.03 -19.87
CA PHE A 104 13.22 0.62 -19.06
C PHE A 104 13.46 2.09 -19.47
N VAL A 105 13.38 2.39 -20.77
CA VAL A 105 13.55 3.76 -21.31
C VAL A 105 12.39 4.67 -20.87
N ASP A 106 11.16 4.15 -20.85
CA ASP A 106 9.99 4.91 -20.39
C ASP A 106 10.06 5.18 -18.88
N ILE A 107 10.56 4.21 -18.09
CA ILE A 107 10.80 4.38 -16.65
C ILE A 107 11.80 5.50 -16.38
N ILE A 108 12.92 5.52 -17.10
CA ILE A 108 13.94 6.58 -16.94
C ILE A 108 13.37 7.94 -17.33
N ARG A 109 12.56 8.02 -18.39
CA ARG A 109 11.90 9.27 -18.78
C ARG A 109 10.89 9.78 -17.72
N ASP A 110 10.20 8.88 -17.03
CA ASP A 110 9.24 9.21 -15.96
C ASP A 110 9.93 9.61 -14.64
N MET A 111 11.04 8.96 -14.28
CA MET A 111 11.72 9.17 -12.99
C MET A 111 12.84 10.24 -13.03
N ALA A 112 13.57 10.34 -14.13
CA ALA A 112 14.75 11.19 -14.26
C ALA A 112 14.93 11.63 -15.73
N PRO A 113 14.25 12.68 -16.18
CA PRO A 113 14.31 13.12 -17.58
C PRO A 113 15.74 13.45 -18.06
N ASP A 114 16.61 13.91 -17.17
CA ASP A 114 18.04 14.18 -17.47
C ASP A 114 18.91 12.90 -17.49
N GLY A 115 18.41 11.78 -16.94
CA GLY A 115 19.08 10.48 -16.88
C GLY A 115 18.97 9.66 -18.18
N VAL A 116 18.21 10.13 -19.17
CA VAL A 116 18.00 9.44 -20.45
C VAL A 116 19.33 9.22 -21.20
N GLU A 117 20.27 10.16 -21.10
CA GLU A 117 21.59 10.02 -21.73
C GLU A 117 22.45 8.94 -21.05
N ILE A 118 22.27 8.70 -19.76
CA ILE A 118 22.94 7.61 -19.03
C ILE A 118 22.34 6.26 -19.42
N ALA A 119 21.01 6.19 -19.58
CA ALA A 119 20.32 4.96 -19.99
C ALA A 119 20.65 4.54 -21.43
N LYS A 120 20.88 5.50 -22.34
CA LYS A 120 21.36 5.22 -23.71
C LYS A 120 22.76 4.61 -23.76
N ARG A 121 23.54 4.73 -22.68
CA ARG A 121 24.93 4.25 -22.60
C ARG A 121 25.07 2.75 -22.31
N GLY A 122 23.96 2.04 -22.15
CA GLY A 122 23.91 0.58 -22.00
C GLY A 122 23.50 0.13 -20.59
N PRO A 123 23.13 -1.15 -20.42
CA PRO A 123 22.59 -1.67 -19.18
C PRO A 123 23.60 -1.54 -18.05
N ILE A 124 23.16 -1.01 -16.90
CA ILE A 124 23.91 -1.07 -15.64
C ILE A 124 24.22 -2.54 -15.40
N ASN A 125 25.48 -2.94 -15.62
CA ASN A 125 25.89 -4.32 -15.48
C ASN A 125 25.76 -4.69 -14.01
N ARG A 126 24.95 -5.72 -13.70
CA ARG A 126 24.65 -6.18 -12.34
C ARG A 126 25.92 -6.54 -11.56
N SER A 127 27.01 -6.87 -12.26
CA SER A 127 28.33 -7.13 -11.69
C SER A 127 29.04 -5.91 -11.10
N ALA A 128 28.65 -4.68 -11.44
CA ALA A 128 29.27 -3.47 -10.90
C ALA A 128 28.85 -3.16 -9.45
N ILE A 129 27.87 -3.88 -8.90
CA ILE A 129 27.35 -3.68 -7.54
C ILE A 129 28.14 -4.51 -6.50
N GLU A 130 28.89 -5.54 -6.91
CA GLU A 130 29.52 -6.50 -5.98
C GLU A 130 31.02 -6.25 -5.66
N VAL A 131 31.61 -5.10 -5.97
CA VAL A 131 33.08 -4.89 -5.79
C VAL A 131 33.45 -3.83 -4.75
N ASN A 132 32.64 -3.60 -3.71
CA ASN A 132 33.04 -2.67 -2.62
C ASN A 132 32.64 -3.14 -1.22
N LEU A 133 32.78 -4.45 -0.93
CA LEU A 133 32.58 -4.98 0.42
C LEU A 133 33.74 -5.84 0.94
N THR A 134 34.88 -5.91 0.24
CA THR A 134 36.02 -6.73 0.68
C THR A 134 37.38 -6.09 0.45
N GLU A 135 37.59 -4.80 0.74
CA GLU A 135 38.94 -4.26 0.98
C GLU A 135 38.89 -3.11 2.02
N GLU A 136 38.51 -3.44 3.26
CA GLU A 136 38.87 -2.66 4.44
C GLU A 136 38.91 -3.58 5.67
N GLU A 137 39.93 -4.44 5.76
CA GLU A 137 40.50 -4.82 7.06
C GLU A 137 41.96 -5.25 6.86
N ALA A 138 42.80 -4.66 7.70
CA ALA A 138 44.25 -4.81 7.77
C ALA A 138 44.68 -6.15 8.39
#